data_AF-A0A1I3MHN5-F1
#
_entry.id   AF-A0A1I3MHN5-F1
#
_cell.length_a   1.000
_cell.length_b   1.000
_cell.length_c   1.000
_cell.angle_alpha   90.00
_cell.angle_beta   90.00
_cell.angle_gamma   90.00
#
_symmetry.space_group_name_H-M   'P 1'
#
loop_
_entity.id
_entity.type
_entity.pdbx_description
1 polymer ?
#
loop_
_entity_poly.entity_id
_entity_poly.type
_entity_poly.pdbx_seq_one_letter_code
_entity_poly.pdbx_strand_id
1 'polypeptide(L)'
;MLIDAKASTRSDVLSELSTKLNKFKRISEGRYIACCPVHNDKNPSLSLGITLKPDIDTGFLVNEIKTKDGGKKILLIESKAALIVKEALSGYFAHDINSQTWHKFVGTHWLPLDAHQFFDNALIDLLYVGAGDLGFKPAYKNGIKSLLADGDMLPLPKTGSGKLPFVNGLLNLETRTLEPITPSNAMTWCLPYKYESGTDCPRIKAWLLQAVDGDKETVRFLLAFIAAVLHGRNDLQKFLHLKGSGGTGKGTFMRLLTALIGTDNAVSTSLQHLEQNRFETALLYNKRLAVITESDKYGGSINVLKAITGQDHIRLERKHQQQSGSFIFPSLVIMASNESLQVTDHTSGLDRRRITVIFDRRATDEEKQAWGKERRRRSSASL
;
A
#
# COMPACT_ATOMS: atom_id res chain seq x y z
N MET A 1 -30.33 -2.88 12.33
CA MET A 1 -29.87 -3.68 13.50
C MET A 1 -30.94 -3.76 14.56
N LEU A 2 -31.71 -2.68 14.75
CA LEU A 2 -33.09 -2.74 15.19
C LEU A 2 -34.04 -3.15 14.05
N ILE A 3 -35.01 -4.00 14.38
CA ILE A 3 -36.23 -4.20 13.60
C ILE A 3 -37.32 -3.51 14.43
N ASP A 4 -37.69 -2.29 14.06
CA ASP A 4 -38.88 -1.65 14.65
C ASP A 4 -39.96 -1.54 13.57
N ALA A 5 -41.18 -1.91 13.94
CA ALA A 5 -42.28 -2.13 13.01
C ALA A 5 -42.97 -0.84 12.53
N LYS A 6 -42.61 0.33 13.07
CA LYS A 6 -43.14 1.63 12.64
C LYS A 6 -42.14 2.77 12.89
N ALA A 7 -42.03 3.67 11.91
CA ALA A 7 -41.55 5.06 11.96
C ALA A 7 -40.28 5.46 11.15
N SER A 8 -40.50 6.50 10.33
CA SER A 8 -39.65 7.51 9.65
C SER A 8 -38.29 7.83 10.30
N THR A 9 -37.20 8.20 9.61
CA THR A 9 -36.84 8.40 8.19
C THR A 9 -35.35 8.02 8.04
N ARG A 10 -35.06 6.89 7.37
CA ARG A 10 -33.69 6.37 7.14
C ARG A 10 -32.81 7.25 6.22
N SER A 11 -33.38 8.27 5.60
CA SER A 11 -32.70 9.21 4.68
C SER A 11 -31.70 10.14 5.39
N ASP A 12 -32.03 10.57 6.60
CA ASP A 12 -31.31 11.67 7.27
C ASP A 12 -29.99 11.20 7.89
N VAL A 13 -29.94 9.93 8.30
CA VAL A 13 -28.75 9.31 8.87
C VAL A 13 -27.64 9.10 7.82
N LEU A 14 -28.03 8.81 6.57
CA LEU A 14 -27.10 8.67 5.44
C LEU A 14 -26.57 10.04 4.98
N SER A 15 -27.40 11.07 5.06
CA SER A 15 -27.00 12.48 4.87
C SER A 15 -25.94 12.89 5.90
N GLU A 16 -26.12 12.52 7.16
CA GLU A 16 -25.18 12.88 8.24
C GLU A 16 -23.84 12.14 8.13
N LEU A 17 -23.85 10.85 7.79
CA LEU A 17 -22.64 10.07 7.45
C LEU A 17 -21.90 10.65 6.24
N SER A 18 -22.64 11.09 5.21
CA SER A 18 -22.06 11.72 4.01
C SER A 18 -21.36 13.04 4.31
N THR A 19 -21.92 13.81 5.26
CA THR A 19 -21.39 15.12 5.70
C THR A 19 -20.12 14.93 6.54
N LYS A 20 -20.09 13.93 7.44
CA LYS A 20 -18.93 13.63 8.29
C LYS A 20 -17.74 13.00 7.54
N LEU A 21 -17.98 12.34 6.40
CA LEU A 21 -16.93 11.70 5.58
C LEU A 21 -16.34 12.61 4.48
N ASN A 22 -16.88 13.82 4.29
CA ASN A 22 -16.30 14.93 3.51
C ASN A 22 -15.80 14.56 2.10
N LYS A 23 -16.54 13.71 1.35
CA LYS A 23 -16.13 13.25 0.02
C LYS A 23 -17.27 12.96 -0.97
N PHE A 24 -18.53 13.32 -0.69
CA PHE A 24 -19.66 12.91 -1.55
C PHE A 24 -20.68 14.01 -1.84
N LYS A 25 -21.20 14.05 -3.07
CA LYS A 25 -22.32 14.91 -3.50
C LYS A 25 -23.55 14.04 -3.80
N ARG A 26 -24.70 14.39 -3.22
CA ARG A 26 -25.99 13.71 -3.48
C ARG A 26 -26.50 14.13 -4.85
N ILE A 27 -26.85 13.16 -5.70
CA ILE A 27 -27.36 13.41 -7.07
C ILE A 27 -28.82 13.01 -7.26
N SER A 28 -29.34 12.04 -6.51
CA SER A 28 -30.75 11.65 -6.47
C SER A 28 -31.06 10.92 -5.17
N GLU A 29 -32.32 10.50 -4.94
CA GLU A 29 -32.65 9.61 -3.82
C GLU A 29 -31.79 8.34 -3.84
N GLY A 30 -31.10 8.08 -2.72
CA GLY A 30 -30.25 6.89 -2.55
C GLY A 30 -28.96 6.84 -3.39
N ARG A 31 -28.65 7.86 -4.20
CA ARG A 31 -27.43 7.89 -5.03
C ARG A 31 -26.51 9.05 -4.64
N TYR A 32 -25.26 8.69 -4.36
CA TYR A 32 -24.19 9.60 -3.98
C TYR A 32 -22.99 9.37 -4.91
N ILE A 33 -22.30 10.46 -5.29
CA ILE A 33 -21.06 10.39 -6.07
C ILE A 33 -19.88 10.76 -5.17
N ALA A 34 -18.79 10.00 -5.22
CA ALA A 34 -17.54 10.38 -4.58
C ALA A 34 -16.86 11.54 -5.34
N CYS A 35 -16.67 12.67 -4.67
CA CYS A 35 -15.89 13.80 -5.16
C CYS A 35 -14.41 13.56 -4.83
N CYS A 36 -13.59 13.40 -5.87
CA CYS A 36 -12.13 13.42 -5.74
C CYS A 36 -11.65 14.86 -5.90
N PRO A 37 -10.89 15.44 -4.95
CA PRO A 37 -10.36 16.81 -5.08
C PRO A 37 -9.51 17.06 -6.33
N VAL A 38 -8.97 15.98 -6.93
CA VAL A 38 -8.08 16.00 -8.09
C VAL A 38 -8.83 15.88 -9.42
N HIS A 39 -10.04 15.32 -9.41
CA HIS A 39 -10.85 15.09 -10.61
C HIS A 39 -12.11 15.94 -10.49
N ASN A 40 -12.07 17.16 -11.03
CA ASN A 40 -13.12 18.17 -10.97
C ASN A 40 -14.42 17.69 -11.66
N ASP A 41 -15.19 16.83 -10.98
CA ASP A 41 -16.54 16.30 -11.23
C ASP A 41 -16.85 15.71 -12.64
N LYS A 42 -15.93 15.72 -13.60
CA LYS A 42 -16.22 15.38 -15.01
C LYS A 42 -16.12 13.89 -15.37
N ASN A 43 -15.63 13.02 -14.48
CA ASN A 43 -15.61 11.56 -14.68
C ASN A 43 -16.05 10.86 -13.39
N PRO A 44 -17.34 10.50 -13.24
CA PRO A 44 -17.88 9.91 -12.02
C PRO A 44 -17.47 8.43 -11.94
N SER A 45 -16.30 8.13 -11.37
CA SER A 45 -15.85 6.73 -11.20
C SER A 45 -16.52 6.00 -10.03
N LEU A 46 -17.42 6.65 -9.28
CA LEU A 46 -18.09 6.06 -8.13
C LEU A 46 -19.54 6.55 -8.03
N SER A 47 -20.45 5.95 -8.81
CA SER A 47 -21.87 5.90 -8.44
C SER A 47 -22.06 4.70 -7.51
N LEU A 48 -22.01 4.92 -6.19
CA LEU A 48 -22.40 3.88 -5.23
C LEU A 48 -23.93 3.88 -5.14
N GLY A 49 -24.55 2.89 -5.77
CA GLY A 49 -25.95 2.55 -5.55
C GLY A 49 -26.09 1.86 -4.21
N ILE A 50 -26.19 2.63 -3.12
CA ILE A 50 -26.37 2.08 -1.79
C ILE A 50 -27.85 1.73 -1.63
N THR A 51 -28.21 0.48 -1.92
CA THR A 51 -29.54 -0.06 -1.57
C THR A 51 -29.41 -0.76 -0.21
N LEU A 52 -29.44 -0.01 0.89
CA LEU A 52 -29.40 -0.55 2.26
C LEU A 52 -30.73 -1.19 2.67
N LYS A 53 -31.19 -2.16 1.89
CA LYS A 53 -32.23 -3.11 2.31
C LYS A 53 -31.59 -4.48 2.27
N PRO A 54 -30.92 -4.91 3.36
CA PRO A 54 -30.65 -6.34 3.51
C PRO A 54 -31.99 -7.08 3.38
N ASP A 55 -32.02 -8.10 2.55
CA ASP A 55 -33.15 -9.00 2.42
C ASP A 55 -33.22 -9.82 3.71
N ILE A 56 -33.97 -9.32 4.69
CA ILE A 56 -34.11 -9.97 6.00
C ILE A 56 -35.36 -10.84 5.95
N ASP A 57 -35.22 -12.05 5.39
CA ASP A 57 -36.22 -13.13 5.47
C ASP A 57 -36.68 -13.40 6.92
N THR A 58 -37.91 -13.90 7.07
CA THR A 58 -38.46 -14.31 8.35
C THR A 58 -37.82 -15.63 8.83
N GLY A 59 -37.06 -15.61 9.94
CA GLY A 59 -36.48 -16.83 10.53
C GLY A 59 -35.12 -16.69 11.23
N PHE A 60 -34.57 -15.48 11.36
CA PHE A 60 -33.24 -15.31 11.97
C PHE A 60 -33.25 -15.30 13.49
N LEU A 61 -32.13 -15.74 14.07
CA LEU A 61 -31.84 -15.55 15.49
C LEU A 61 -31.72 -14.05 15.81
N VAL A 62 -32.28 -13.67 16.94
CA VAL A 62 -32.26 -12.31 17.46
C VAL A 62 -32.04 -12.31 18.96
N ASN A 63 -31.47 -11.22 19.46
CA ASN A 63 -31.33 -10.95 20.89
C ASN A 63 -32.51 -10.09 21.34
N GLU A 64 -33.38 -10.63 22.19
CA GLU A 64 -34.41 -9.86 22.87
C GLU A 64 -33.82 -9.15 24.08
N ILE A 65 -33.97 -7.83 24.14
CA ILE A 65 -33.44 -6.97 25.18
C ILE A 65 -34.60 -6.35 25.95
N LYS A 66 -34.61 -6.58 27.27
CA LYS A 66 -35.51 -5.87 28.19
C LYS A 66 -34.97 -4.47 28.45
N THR A 67 -35.78 -3.48 28.15
CA THR A 67 -35.51 -2.06 28.45
C THR A 67 -35.92 -1.72 29.88
N LYS A 68 -35.38 -0.64 30.43
CA LYS A 68 -35.68 -0.18 31.79
C LYS A 68 -37.17 0.11 32.00
N ASP A 69 -37.86 0.51 30.93
CA ASP A 69 -39.30 0.84 30.95
C ASP A 69 -40.18 -0.42 30.86
N GLY A 70 -39.59 -1.63 30.95
CA GLY A 70 -40.30 -2.90 30.82
C GLY A 70 -40.61 -3.33 29.38
N GLY A 71 -40.33 -2.47 28.39
CA GLY A 71 -40.47 -2.77 26.97
C GLY A 71 -39.44 -3.79 26.49
N LYS A 72 -39.80 -4.59 25.49
CA LYS A 72 -38.91 -5.53 24.80
C LYS A 72 -38.48 -4.92 23.47
N LYS A 73 -37.16 -4.86 23.22
CA LYS A 73 -36.60 -4.49 21.91
C LYS A 73 -35.77 -5.64 21.37
N ILE A 74 -35.56 -5.67 20.06
CA ILE A 74 -34.89 -6.77 19.36
C ILE A 74 -33.66 -6.24 18.63
N LEU A 75 -32.52 -6.87 18.85
CA LEU A 75 -31.31 -6.70 18.04
C LEU A 75 -31.02 -7.96 17.25
N LEU A 76 -30.53 -7.80 16.02
CA LEU A 76 -29.96 -8.90 15.25
C LEU A 76 -28.76 -9.50 16.00
N ILE A 77 -28.53 -10.81 15.89
CA ILE A 77 -27.26 -11.40 16.35
C ILE A 77 -26.08 -10.89 15.51
N GLU A 78 -24.87 -11.02 16.06
CA GLU A 78 -23.62 -10.48 15.52
C GLU A 78 -23.37 -10.92 14.08
N SER A 79 -23.65 -12.19 13.73
CA SER A 79 -23.43 -12.71 12.38
C SER A 79 -24.33 -12.08 11.32
N LYS A 80 -25.57 -11.74 11.67
CA LYS A 80 -26.49 -11.06 10.74
C LYS A 80 -26.18 -9.57 10.66
N ALA A 81 -25.81 -8.95 11.78
CA ALA A 81 -25.34 -7.58 11.77
C ALA A 81 -24.04 -7.42 10.97
N ALA A 82 -23.12 -8.38 11.05
CA ALA A 82 -21.87 -8.37 10.28
C ALA A 82 -22.12 -8.36 8.77
N LEU A 83 -23.15 -9.04 8.25
CA LEU A 83 -23.51 -8.98 6.82
C LEU A 83 -23.95 -7.57 6.39
N ILE A 84 -24.75 -6.89 7.21
CA ILE A 84 -25.20 -5.52 6.96
C ILE A 84 -24.01 -4.56 7.01
N VAL A 85 -23.16 -4.72 8.01
CA VAL A 85 -21.95 -3.91 8.19
C VAL A 85 -20.97 -4.12 7.04
N LYS A 86 -20.76 -5.37 6.60
CA LYS A 86 -19.96 -5.71 5.42
C LYS A 86 -20.44 -4.93 4.20
N GLU A 87 -21.74 -4.96 3.92
CA GLU A 87 -22.31 -4.25 2.77
C GLU A 87 -22.07 -2.74 2.87
N ALA A 88 -22.29 -2.15 4.05
CA ALA A 88 -22.10 -0.72 4.27
C ALA A 88 -20.63 -0.27 4.17
N LEU A 89 -19.68 -1.10 4.60
CA LEU A 89 -18.25 -0.78 4.59
C LEU A 89 -17.53 -1.25 3.31
N SER A 90 -18.21 -2.02 2.46
CA SER A 90 -17.65 -2.50 1.20
C SER A 90 -17.21 -1.33 0.32
N GLY A 91 -15.97 -1.41 -0.16
CA GLY A 91 -15.34 -0.36 -0.96
C GLY A 91 -14.75 0.81 -0.17
N TYR A 92 -14.92 0.85 1.16
CA TYR A 92 -14.30 1.85 2.04
C TYR A 92 -13.19 1.25 2.90
N PHE A 93 -13.46 0.07 3.45
CA PHE A 93 -12.52 -0.68 4.28
C PHE A 93 -12.29 -2.07 3.74
N ALA A 94 -11.06 -2.55 3.93
CA ALA A 94 -10.67 -3.92 3.67
C ALA A 94 -9.76 -4.39 4.80
N HIS A 95 -9.73 -5.67 5.06
CA HIS A 95 -8.87 -6.32 6.03
C HIS A 95 -7.88 -7.22 5.29
N ASP A 96 -6.63 -7.15 5.71
CA ASP A 96 -5.63 -8.13 5.30
C ASP A 96 -5.43 -9.13 6.43
N ILE A 97 -5.84 -10.38 6.19
CA ILE A 97 -5.73 -11.46 7.17
C ILE A 97 -4.27 -11.81 7.49
N ASN A 98 -3.33 -11.57 6.58
CA ASN A 98 -1.93 -11.94 6.79
C ASN A 98 -1.24 -11.01 7.79
N SER A 99 -1.47 -9.70 7.65
CA SER A 99 -0.94 -8.68 8.56
C SER A 99 -1.91 -8.25 9.66
N GLN A 100 -3.13 -8.81 9.68
CA GLN A 100 -4.25 -8.44 10.54
C GLN A 100 -4.44 -6.91 10.60
N THR A 101 -4.30 -6.28 9.43
CA THR A 101 -4.29 -4.82 9.28
C THR A 101 -5.51 -4.39 8.48
N TRP A 102 -6.26 -3.46 9.04
CA TRP A 102 -7.32 -2.77 8.30
C TRP A 102 -6.72 -1.75 7.35
N HIS A 103 -7.31 -1.64 6.17
CA HIS A 103 -6.96 -0.71 5.12
C HIS A 103 -8.16 0.18 4.80
N LYS A 104 -7.89 1.41 4.40
CA LYS A 104 -8.89 2.35 3.89
C LYS A 104 -8.62 2.64 2.43
N PHE A 105 -9.67 2.63 1.61
CA PHE A 105 -9.56 3.09 0.23
C PHE A 105 -9.48 4.62 0.18
N VAL A 106 -8.40 5.15 -0.40
CA VAL A 106 -8.18 6.60 -0.47
C VAL A 106 -8.52 7.23 -1.83
N GLY A 107 -9.07 6.43 -2.75
CA GLY A 107 -9.40 6.82 -4.12
C GLY A 107 -8.41 6.29 -5.16
N THR A 108 -7.17 6.02 -4.75
CA THR A 108 -6.08 5.55 -5.63
C THR A 108 -5.57 4.16 -5.26
N HIS A 109 -5.55 3.82 -3.98
CA HIS A 109 -5.05 2.56 -3.45
C HIS A 109 -5.65 2.29 -2.06
N TRP A 110 -5.40 1.10 -1.53
CA TRP A 110 -5.71 0.69 -0.16
C TRP A 110 -4.56 1.06 0.76
N LEU A 111 -4.78 2.05 1.62
CA LEU A 111 -3.78 2.53 2.57
C LEU A 111 -3.94 1.78 3.91
N PRO A 112 -2.90 1.15 4.47
CA PRO A 112 -2.98 0.52 5.78
C PRO A 112 -3.27 1.55 6.88
N LEU A 113 -4.07 1.16 7.86
CA LEU A 113 -4.36 1.97 9.03
C LEU A 113 -3.41 1.58 10.17
N ASP A 114 -2.59 2.54 10.61
CA ASP A 114 -1.65 2.32 11.72
C ASP A 114 -2.36 2.14 13.07
N ALA A 115 -3.54 2.75 13.23
CA ALA A 115 -4.33 2.68 14.45
C ALA A 115 -5.65 1.95 14.20
N HIS A 116 -5.84 0.83 14.92
CA HIS A 116 -7.09 0.06 14.91
C HIS A 116 -8.31 0.91 15.29
N GLN A 117 -8.11 1.99 16.04
CA GLN A 117 -9.14 2.92 16.49
C GLN A 117 -9.95 3.52 15.33
N PHE A 118 -9.35 3.75 14.16
CA PHE A 118 -10.08 4.33 13.02
C PHE A 118 -11.20 3.43 12.53
N PHE A 119 -10.91 2.14 12.34
CA PHE A 119 -11.93 1.17 11.96
C PHE A 119 -12.94 0.97 13.10
N ASP A 120 -12.47 0.91 14.34
CA ASP A 120 -13.33 0.74 15.50
C ASP A 120 -14.33 1.88 15.67
N ASN A 121 -13.92 3.13 15.44
CA ASN A 121 -14.81 4.30 15.47
C ASN A 121 -15.85 4.23 14.35
N ALA A 122 -15.44 3.93 13.12
CA ALA A 122 -16.36 3.81 11.99
C ALA A 122 -17.39 2.69 12.22
N LEU A 123 -16.96 1.56 12.81
CA LEU A 123 -17.85 0.48 13.20
C LEU A 123 -18.84 0.96 14.28
N ILE A 124 -18.35 1.60 15.35
CA ILE A 124 -19.19 2.13 16.44
C ILE A 124 -20.25 3.09 15.89
N ASP A 125 -19.88 4.03 15.03
CA ASP A 125 -20.80 4.98 14.41
C ASP A 125 -21.91 4.25 13.65
N LEU A 126 -21.55 3.25 12.84
CA LEU A 126 -22.52 2.46 12.08
C LEU A 126 -23.45 1.61 12.98
N LEU A 127 -22.92 1.07 14.08
CA LEU A 127 -23.73 0.34 15.06
C LEU A 127 -24.72 1.27 15.75
N TYR A 128 -24.33 2.50 16.10
CA TYR A 128 -25.24 3.49 16.68
C TYR A 128 -26.32 3.95 15.71
N VAL A 129 -26.00 4.07 14.42
CA VAL A 129 -27.03 4.28 13.38
C VAL A 129 -28.08 3.16 13.39
N GLY A 130 -27.64 1.91 13.60
CA GLY A 130 -28.52 0.75 13.60
C GLY A 130 -29.25 0.48 14.92
N ALA A 131 -28.65 0.86 16.06
CA ALA A 131 -29.15 0.58 17.41
C ALA A 131 -29.81 1.78 18.09
N GLY A 132 -29.58 3.01 17.59
CA GLY A 132 -30.12 4.24 18.18
C GLY A 132 -29.91 4.31 19.70
N ASP A 133 -30.93 4.79 20.40
CA ASP A 133 -30.93 4.95 21.86
C ASP A 133 -30.91 3.63 22.64
N LEU A 134 -31.11 2.48 21.97
CA LEU A 134 -30.97 1.17 22.63
C LEU A 134 -29.51 0.88 22.98
N GLY A 135 -28.57 1.42 22.19
CA GLY A 135 -27.15 1.14 22.31
C GLY A 135 -26.81 -0.34 22.09
N PHE A 136 -25.58 -0.72 22.45
CA PHE A 136 -25.09 -2.10 22.34
C PHE A 136 -23.98 -2.37 23.35
N LYS A 137 -23.80 -3.63 23.73
CA LYS A 137 -22.68 -4.04 24.60
C LYS A 137 -21.37 -4.06 23.80
N PRO A 138 -20.21 -3.79 24.42
CA PRO A 138 -18.90 -3.91 23.75
C PRO A 138 -18.64 -5.29 23.14
N ALA A 139 -19.09 -6.36 23.80
CA ALA A 139 -18.97 -7.73 23.32
C ALA A 139 -19.61 -7.93 21.93
N TYR A 140 -20.75 -7.28 21.70
CA TYR A 140 -21.48 -7.37 20.45
C TYR A 140 -20.73 -6.68 19.29
N LYS A 141 -20.17 -5.49 19.54
CA LYS A 141 -19.27 -4.80 18.60
C LYS A 141 -18.02 -5.63 18.28
N ASN A 142 -17.44 -6.27 19.30
CA ASN A 142 -16.26 -7.11 19.12
C ASN A 142 -16.56 -8.40 18.36
N GLY A 143 -17.72 -9.02 18.60
CA GLY A 143 -18.18 -10.18 17.83
C GLY A 143 -18.36 -9.85 16.35
N ILE A 144 -18.97 -8.70 16.02
CA ILE A 144 -19.07 -8.23 14.64
C ILE A 144 -17.69 -7.98 14.03
N LYS A 145 -16.79 -7.29 14.74
CA LYS A 145 -15.42 -7.04 14.26
C LYS A 145 -14.67 -8.34 13.95
N SER A 146 -14.73 -9.31 14.85
CA SER A 146 -14.12 -10.63 14.67
C SER A 146 -14.69 -11.35 13.46
N LEU A 147 -16.02 -11.37 13.28
CA LEU A 147 -16.62 -11.96 12.09
C LEU A 147 -16.19 -11.27 10.79
N LEU A 148 -16.02 -9.95 10.80
CA LEU A 148 -15.56 -9.21 9.62
C LEU A 148 -14.08 -9.49 9.30
N ALA A 149 -13.23 -9.56 10.31
CA ALA A 149 -11.78 -9.75 10.18
C ALA A 149 -11.39 -11.23 10.01
N ASP A 150 -11.79 -12.06 10.97
CA ASP A 150 -11.44 -13.49 11.05
C ASP A 150 -12.26 -14.32 10.07
N GLY A 151 -13.49 -13.89 9.78
CA GLY A 151 -14.35 -14.48 8.74
C GLY A 151 -14.06 -13.97 7.33
N ASP A 152 -13.00 -13.17 7.14
CA ASP A 152 -12.55 -12.63 5.84
C ASP A 152 -13.68 -12.02 4.99
N MET A 153 -14.57 -11.24 5.63
CA MET A 153 -15.77 -10.72 4.97
C MET A 153 -15.49 -9.48 4.10
N LEU A 154 -14.40 -8.77 4.39
CA LEU A 154 -13.95 -7.57 3.69
C LEU A 154 -12.50 -7.74 3.21
N PRO A 155 -12.17 -8.71 2.35
CA PRO A 155 -10.80 -8.95 1.93
C PRO A 155 -10.28 -7.81 1.06
N LEU A 156 -8.97 -7.60 1.05
CA LEU A 156 -8.33 -6.83 -0.01
C LEU A 156 -8.61 -7.48 -1.39
N PRO A 157 -8.81 -6.68 -2.45
CA PRO A 157 -9.03 -7.22 -3.78
C PRO A 157 -7.81 -8.00 -4.25
N LYS A 158 -8.05 -9.14 -4.91
CA LYS A 158 -7.00 -9.87 -5.62
C LYS A 158 -6.66 -9.14 -6.90
N THR A 159 -5.59 -8.35 -6.89
CA THR A 159 -5.12 -7.65 -8.08
C THR A 159 -4.16 -8.53 -8.87
N GLY A 160 -4.46 -8.73 -10.17
CA GLY A 160 -3.58 -9.47 -11.08
C GLY A 160 -2.27 -8.75 -11.38
N SER A 161 -1.28 -9.51 -11.86
CA SER A 161 -0.04 -8.96 -12.41
C SER A 161 -0.32 -8.20 -13.71
N GLY A 162 0.60 -7.31 -14.11
CA GLY A 162 0.52 -6.61 -15.40
C GLY A 162 -0.15 -5.23 -15.38
N LYS A 163 -0.49 -4.69 -14.20
CA LYS A 163 -0.97 -3.30 -14.06
C LYS A 163 -0.06 -2.49 -13.15
N LEU A 164 0.09 -1.19 -13.44
CA LEU A 164 0.78 -0.23 -12.57
C LEU A 164 -0.21 0.82 -12.04
N PRO A 165 -0.27 1.03 -10.72
CA PRO A 165 -1.16 2.03 -10.13
C PRO A 165 -0.52 3.41 -10.16
N PHE A 166 -1.12 4.36 -10.86
CA PHE A 166 -0.78 5.79 -10.84
C PHE A 166 -1.92 6.59 -10.18
N VAL A 167 -1.67 7.82 -9.73
CA VAL A 167 -2.72 8.62 -9.07
C VAL A 167 -3.92 8.93 -9.96
N ASN A 168 -3.76 8.85 -11.29
CA ASN A 168 -4.81 9.08 -12.28
C ASN A 168 -5.40 7.80 -12.89
N GLY A 169 -4.96 6.60 -12.50
CA GLY A 169 -5.52 5.35 -13.00
C GLY A 169 -4.60 4.14 -12.90
N LEU A 170 -5.11 2.96 -13.28
CA LEU A 170 -4.35 1.73 -13.41
C LEU A 170 -3.86 1.57 -14.85
N LEU A 171 -2.56 1.68 -15.08
CA LEU A 171 -1.98 1.45 -16.40
C LEU A 171 -1.88 -0.05 -16.66
N ASN A 172 -2.57 -0.55 -17.67
CA ASN A 172 -2.36 -1.88 -18.20
C ASN A 172 -1.08 -1.91 -19.02
N LEU A 173 -0.11 -2.74 -18.64
CA LEU A 173 1.23 -2.78 -19.24
C LEU A 173 1.24 -3.40 -20.65
N GLU A 174 0.27 -4.26 -20.96
CA GLU A 174 0.13 -4.90 -22.26
C GLU A 174 -0.52 -3.97 -23.27
N THR A 175 -1.70 -3.43 -22.93
CA THR A 175 -2.47 -2.56 -23.83
C THR A 175 -2.01 -1.11 -23.81
N ARG A 176 -1.23 -0.71 -22.80
CA ARG A 176 -0.82 0.68 -22.50
C ARG A 176 -1.98 1.65 -22.33
N THR A 177 -3.11 1.14 -21.86
CA THR A 177 -4.31 1.94 -21.57
C THR A 177 -4.46 2.19 -20.08
N LEU A 178 -5.00 3.35 -19.73
CA LEU A 178 -5.25 3.75 -18.35
C LEU A 178 -6.70 3.44 -17.99
N GLU A 179 -6.89 2.55 -17.03
CA GLU A 179 -8.19 2.14 -16.52
C GLU A 179 -8.54 2.94 -15.24
N PRO A 180 -9.83 3.23 -14.99
CA PRO A 180 -10.26 3.88 -13.76
C PRO A 180 -9.99 2.99 -12.53
N ILE A 181 -9.57 3.63 -11.44
CA ILE A 181 -9.39 2.96 -10.15
C ILE A 181 -10.75 2.85 -9.46
N THR A 182 -11.04 1.66 -8.96
CA THR A 182 -12.21 1.31 -8.16
C THR A 182 -11.75 0.52 -6.94
N PRO A 183 -12.53 0.46 -5.85
CA PRO A 183 -12.13 -0.32 -4.67
C PRO A 183 -11.88 -1.80 -4.98
N SER A 184 -12.57 -2.37 -5.98
CA SER A 184 -12.43 -3.78 -6.37
C SER A 184 -11.19 -4.08 -7.23
N ASN A 185 -10.55 -3.07 -7.83
CA ASN A 185 -9.34 -3.25 -8.64
C ASN A 185 -8.10 -2.52 -8.08
N ALA A 186 -8.27 -1.70 -7.04
CA ALA A 186 -7.19 -0.93 -6.44
C ALA A 186 -6.15 -1.81 -5.75
N MET A 187 -4.88 -1.44 -5.89
CA MET A 187 -3.75 -2.11 -5.22
C MET A 187 -3.54 -1.55 -3.81
N THR A 188 -2.64 -2.16 -3.03
CA THR A 188 -2.19 -1.66 -1.72
C THR A 188 -1.11 -0.58 -1.80
N TRP A 189 -0.77 -0.16 -3.02
CA TRP A 189 0.28 0.83 -3.30
C TRP A 189 -0.09 1.64 -4.54
N CYS A 190 0.56 2.80 -4.71
CA CYS A 190 0.37 3.69 -5.86
C CYS A 190 1.62 4.51 -6.13
N LEU A 191 1.92 4.76 -7.41
CA LEU A 191 2.92 5.73 -7.83
C LEU A 191 2.38 7.15 -7.59
N PRO A 192 3.12 8.04 -6.91
CA PRO A 192 2.61 9.34 -6.44
C PRO A 192 2.51 10.41 -7.54
N TYR A 193 2.50 10.02 -8.81
CA TYR A 193 2.49 10.90 -9.96
C TYR A 193 1.55 10.37 -11.04
N LYS A 194 1.17 11.24 -11.98
CA LYS A 194 0.25 10.90 -13.08
C LYS A 194 1.00 10.15 -14.18
N TYR A 195 0.33 9.19 -14.81
CA TYR A 195 0.80 8.61 -16.05
C TYR A 195 0.48 9.53 -17.22
N GLU A 196 1.50 9.85 -18.01
CA GLU A 196 1.40 10.63 -19.24
C GLU A 196 2.17 9.90 -20.35
N SER A 197 1.44 9.44 -21.37
CA SER A 197 2.02 8.72 -22.51
C SER A 197 2.90 9.65 -23.34
N GLY A 198 4.02 9.11 -23.83
CA GLY A 198 4.95 9.85 -24.70
C GLY A 198 5.88 10.84 -23.98
N THR A 199 5.86 10.92 -22.66
CA THR A 199 6.78 11.77 -21.90
C THR A 199 8.21 11.27 -21.97
N ASP A 200 9.16 12.20 -22.11
CA ASP A 200 10.58 11.89 -22.16
C ASP A 200 11.31 12.37 -20.90
N CYS A 201 12.46 11.75 -20.61
CA CYS A 201 13.30 12.03 -19.45
C CYS A 201 14.77 12.30 -19.86
N PRO A 202 15.03 13.30 -20.73
CA PRO A 202 16.34 13.48 -21.37
C PRO A 202 17.47 13.71 -20.36
N ARG A 203 17.21 14.43 -19.25
CA ARG A 203 18.20 14.65 -18.19
C ARG A 203 18.58 13.35 -17.46
N ILE A 204 17.61 12.49 -17.19
CA ILE A 204 17.84 11.20 -16.54
C ILE A 204 18.60 10.27 -17.49
N LYS A 205 18.21 10.22 -18.78
CA LYS A 205 18.91 9.44 -19.81
C LYS A 205 20.37 9.88 -19.97
N ALA A 206 20.61 11.19 -20.08
CA ALA A 206 21.95 11.75 -20.18
C ALA A 206 22.79 11.44 -18.93
N TRP A 207 22.21 11.62 -17.74
CA TRP A 207 22.89 11.29 -16.49
C TRP A 207 23.20 9.80 -16.35
N LEU A 208 22.28 8.90 -16.73
CA LEU A 208 22.53 7.45 -16.69
C LEU A 208 23.70 7.07 -17.60
N LEU A 209 23.71 7.58 -18.83
CA LEU A 209 24.80 7.35 -19.79
C LEU A 209 26.13 7.86 -19.25
N GLN A 210 26.13 9.05 -18.67
CA GLN A 210 27.31 9.64 -18.05
C GLN A 210 27.79 8.86 -16.83
N ALA A 211 26.88 8.40 -15.96
CA ALA A 211 27.21 7.71 -14.71
C ALA A 211 27.93 6.37 -14.94
N VAL A 212 27.75 5.75 -16.10
CA VAL A 212 28.39 4.49 -16.51
C VAL A 212 29.38 4.67 -17.65
N ASP A 213 29.95 5.87 -17.76
CA ASP A 213 31.03 6.23 -18.70
C ASP A 213 30.72 5.93 -20.18
N GLY A 214 29.47 6.17 -20.58
CA GLY A 214 29.03 5.97 -21.96
C GLY A 214 28.62 4.54 -22.32
N ASP A 215 28.70 3.59 -21.38
CA ASP A 215 28.30 2.20 -21.63
C ASP A 215 26.78 2.06 -21.79
N LYS A 216 26.35 2.00 -23.05
CA LYS A 216 24.95 1.86 -23.45
C LYS A 216 24.33 0.54 -22.99
N GLU A 217 25.10 -0.53 -22.87
CA GLU A 217 24.55 -1.83 -22.42
C GLU A 217 24.28 -1.81 -20.92
N THR A 218 25.18 -1.22 -20.12
CA THR A 218 24.91 -0.98 -18.70
C THR A 218 23.70 -0.04 -18.51
N VAL A 219 23.53 1.00 -19.33
CA VAL A 219 22.32 1.83 -19.29
C VAL A 219 21.06 1.01 -19.54
N ARG A 220 21.06 0.16 -20.59
CA ARG A 220 19.92 -0.71 -20.89
C ARG A 220 19.62 -1.67 -19.73
N PHE A 221 20.65 -2.24 -19.13
CA PHE A 221 20.51 -3.09 -17.96
C PHE A 221 19.88 -2.34 -16.76
N LEU A 222 20.37 -1.14 -16.44
CA LEU A 222 19.80 -0.33 -15.35
C LEU A 222 18.33 0.04 -15.61
N LEU A 223 17.97 0.35 -16.86
CA LEU A 223 16.58 0.58 -17.25
C LEU A 223 15.72 -0.70 -17.13
N ALA A 224 16.27 -1.86 -17.50
CA ALA A 224 15.59 -3.14 -17.32
C ALA A 224 15.38 -3.47 -15.83
N PHE A 225 16.36 -3.18 -14.97
CA PHE A 225 16.21 -3.34 -13.53
C PHE A 225 15.15 -2.39 -12.96
N ILE A 226 15.13 -1.12 -13.38
CA ILE A 226 14.06 -0.17 -13.02
C ILE A 226 12.68 -0.71 -13.40
N ALA A 227 12.53 -1.21 -14.64
CA ALA A 227 11.28 -1.81 -15.09
C ALA A 227 10.90 -3.06 -14.28
N ALA A 228 11.88 -3.90 -13.94
CA ALA A 228 11.68 -5.09 -13.12
C ALA A 228 11.19 -4.74 -11.70
N VAL A 229 11.68 -3.65 -11.10
CA VAL A 229 11.20 -3.13 -9.81
C VAL A 229 9.74 -2.67 -9.91
N LEU A 230 9.40 -1.86 -10.93
CA LEU A 230 8.02 -1.40 -11.14
C LEU A 230 7.05 -2.58 -11.29
N HIS A 231 7.44 -3.58 -12.09
CA HIS A 231 6.64 -4.76 -12.36
C HIS A 231 6.62 -5.79 -11.21
N GLY A 232 7.47 -5.64 -10.18
CA GLY A 232 7.56 -6.56 -9.05
C GLY A 232 8.11 -7.93 -9.45
N ARG A 233 9.17 -7.96 -10.26
CA ARG A 233 9.77 -9.18 -10.83
C ARG A 233 10.66 -9.94 -9.84
N ASN A 234 10.14 -10.28 -8.66
CA ASN A 234 10.85 -11.11 -7.68
C ASN A 234 11.13 -12.54 -8.20
N ASP A 235 10.40 -12.97 -9.24
CA ASP A 235 10.63 -14.19 -10.01
C ASP A 235 12.05 -14.32 -10.55
N LEU A 236 12.73 -13.18 -10.80
CA LEU A 236 14.12 -13.16 -11.27
C LEU A 236 15.11 -13.74 -10.25
N GLN A 237 14.76 -13.71 -8.95
CA GLN A 237 15.66 -14.07 -7.85
C GLN A 237 17.01 -13.34 -7.92
N LYS A 238 16.98 -12.05 -8.26
CA LYS A 238 18.16 -11.19 -8.37
C LYS A 238 18.07 -9.99 -7.44
N PHE A 239 19.22 -9.46 -7.06
CA PHE A 239 19.36 -8.12 -6.53
C PHE A 239 20.44 -7.34 -7.27
N LEU A 240 20.27 -6.03 -7.34
CA LEU A 240 21.26 -5.14 -7.93
C LEU A 240 22.24 -4.69 -6.86
N HIS A 241 23.52 -4.92 -7.10
CA HIS A 241 24.62 -4.46 -6.28
C HIS A 241 25.38 -3.35 -7.02
N LEU A 242 25.33 -2.13 -6.48
CA LEU A 242 26.11 -1.01 -6.97
C LEU A 242 27.44 -0.96 -6.22
N LYS A 243 28.54 -1.11 -6.96
CA LYS A 243 29.91 -1.03 -6.42
C LYS A 243 30.62 0.20 -6.94
N GLY A 244 31.41 0.86 -6.10
CA GLY A 244 32.26 1.98 -6.54
C GLY A 244 32.63 2.88 -5.39
N SER A 245 33.55 3.82 -5.56
CA SER A 245 33.94 4.72 -4.47
C SER A 245 32.87 5.78 -4.12
N GLY A 246 33.11 6.56 -3.05
CA GLY A 246 32.25 7.71 -2.72
C GLY A 246 32.20 8.72 -3.87
N GLY A 247 31.02 9.34 -4.09
CA GLY A 247 30.85 10.38 -5.10
C GLY A 247 30.70 9.90 -6.55
N THR A 248 30.52 8.59 -6.78
CA THR A 248 30.38 8.04 -8.14
C THR A 248 28.95 7.95 -8.67
N GLY A 249 27.95 8.35 -7.88
CA GLY A 249 26.54 8.39 -8.32
C GLY A 249 25.66 7.22 -7.87
N LYS A 250 26.20 6.22 -7.16
CA LYS A 250 25.40 5.09 -6.59
C LYS A 250 24.19 5.56 -5.79
N GLY A 251 24.41 6.47 -4.84
CA GLY A 251 23.34 7.04 -4.03
C GLY A 251 22.34 7.86 -4.85
N THR A 252 22.78 8.47 -5.95
CA THR A 252 21.87 9.17 -6.87
C THR A 252 20.98 8.19 -7.62
N PHE A 253 21.53 7.05 -8.06
CA PHE A 253 20.72 5.98 -8.68
C PHE A 253 19.69 5.41 -7.70
N MET A 254 20.11 5.09 -6.47
CA MET A 254 19.19 4.59 -5.44
C MET A 254 18.06 5.59 -5.17
N ARG A 255 18.38 6.89 -4.99
CA ARG A 255 17.36 7.93 -4.81
C ARG A 255 16.46 8.10 -6.02
N LEU A 256 16.98 7.99 -7.24
CA LEU A 256 16.17 8.02 -8.46
C LEU A 256 15.17 6.87 -8.48
N LEU A 257 15.63 5.66 -8.18
CA LEU A 257 14.78 4.47 -8.12
C LEU A 257 13.72 4.57 -7.01
N THR A 258 14.10 5.04 -5.82
CA THR A 258 13.17 5.31 -4.72
C THR A 258 12.14 6.38 -5.08
N ALA A 259 12.56 7.47 -5.72
CA ALA A 259 11.64 8.53 -6.16
C ALA A 259 10.67 8.05 -7.24
N LEU A 260 11.15 7.19 -8.15
CA LEU A 260 10.31 6.57 -9.17
C LEU A 260 9.29 5.63 -8.54
N ILE A 261 9.69 4.70 -7.67
CA ILE A 261 8.71 3.80 -7.06
C ILE A 261 7.80 4.54 -6.05
N GLY A 262 8.21 5.69 -5.54
CA GLY A 262 7.56 6.43 -4.46
C GLY A 262 8.13 6.05 -3.10
N THR A 263 8.39 7.04 -2.25
CA THR A 263 9.05 6.85 -0.93
C THR A 263 8.29 5.86 -0.04
N ASP A 264 6.97 5.91 -0.05
CA ASP A 264 6.11 5.07 0.80
C ASP A 264 6.08 3.60 0.34
N ASN A 265 6.48 3.37 -0.92
CA ASN A 265 6.58 2.06 -1.55
C ASN A 265 7.97 1.44 -1.39
N ALA A 266 8.94 2.15 -0.81
CA ALA A 266 10.29 1.68 -0.59
C ALA A 266 10.61 1.57 0.91
N VAL A 267 11.56 0.70 1.24
CA VAL A 267 12.19 0.64 2.57
C VAL A 267 13.67 0.86 2.41
N SER A 268 14.24 1.69 3.27
CA SER A 268 15.68 1.85 3.40
C SER A 268 16.11 1.22 4.71
N THR A 269 17.09 0.32 4.66
CA THR A 269 17.65 -0.34 5.86
C THR A 269 19.16 -0.58 5.68
N SER A 270 19.82 -1.06 6.73
CA SER A 270 21.19 -1.56 6.67
C SER A 270 21.17 -3.10 6.65
N LEU A 271 22.24 -3.70 6.12
CA LEU A 271 22.36 -5.17 6.13
C LEU A 271 22.36 -5.71 7.58
N GLN A 272 22.99 -4.99 8.50
CA GLN A 272 23.01 -5.34 9.91
C GLN A 272 21.60 -5.37 10.51
N HIS A 273 20.79 -4.33 10.31
CA HIS A 273 19.42 -4.30 10.84
C HIS A 273 18.56 -5.37 10.19
N LEU A 274 18.67 -5.55 8.87
CA LEU A 274 17.91 -6.57 8.15
C LEU A 274 18.14 -7.99 8.71
N GLU A 275 19.37 -8.32 9.06
CA GLU A 275 19.74 -9.66 9.55
C GLU A 275 19.56 -9.83 11.07
N GLN A 276 19.76 -8.77 11.87
CA GLN A 276 19.78 -8.86 13.34
C GLN A 276 18.46 -8.46 14.00
N ASN A 277 17.66 -7.61 13.37
CA ASN A 277 16.40 -7.14 13.92
C ASN A 277 15.22 -7.91 13.31
N ARG A 278 14.63 -8.83 14.09
CA ARG A 278 13.46 -9.62 13.70
C ARG A 278 12.23 -8.80 13.28
N PHE A 279 12.15 -7.53 13.69
CA PHE A 279 11.06 -6.62 13.31
C PHE A 279 11.32 -5.88 12.00
N GLU A 280 12.55 -5.88 11.50
CA GLU A 280 12.94 -5.16 10.28
C GLU A 280 12.25 -5.77 9.04
N THR A 281 12.12 -7.09 9.01
CA THR A 281 11.46 -7.81 7.92
C THR A 281 10.00 -7.40 7.74
N ALA A 282 9.31 -7.03 8.82
CA ALA A 282 7.93 -6.56 8.74
C ALA A 282 7.78 -5.25 7.96
N LEU A 283 8.83 -4.42 7.88
CA LEU A 283 8.81 -3.19 7.09
C LEU A 283 8.68 -3.49 5.59
N LEU A 284 9.19 -4.65 5.14
CA LEU A 284 9.15 -5.07 3.73
C LEU A 284 7.75 -5.49 3.27
N TYR A 285 6.81 -5.67 4.20
CA TYR A 285 5.44 -6.05 3.88
C TYR A 285 4.74 -4.97 3.04
N ASN A 286 4.11 -5.38 1.94
CA ASN A 286 3.49 -4.48 0.94
C ASN A 286 4.44 -3.43 0.32
N LYS A 287 5.75 -3.65 0.38
CA LYS A 287 6.74 -2.76 -0.26
C LYS A 287 7.15 -3.26 -1.63
N ARG A 288 7.63 -2.33 -2.45
CA ARG A 288 8.00 -2.52 -3.86
C ARG A 288 9.49 -2.35 -4.11
N LEU A 289 10.28 -1.96 -3.11
CA LEU A 289 11.74 -1.86 -3.21
C LEU A 289 12.37 -1.95 -1.82
N ALA A 290 13.39 -2.77 -1.67
CA ALA A 290 14.27 -2.72 -0.51
C ALA A 290 15.60 -2.08 -0.92
N VAL A 291 15.98 -1.00 -0.24
CA VAL A 291 17.25 -0.30 -0.43
C VAL A 291 18.13 -0.61 0.77
N ILE A 292 19.21 -1.34 0.53
CA ILE A 292 20.20 -1.67 1.55
C ILE A 292 21.38 -0.71 1.39
N THR A 293 21.47 0.23 2.32
CA THR A 293 22.60 1.16 2.40
C THR A 293 23.62 0.58 3.35
N GLU A 294 24.82 0.31 2.86
CA GLU A 294 25.90 -0.21 3.69
C GLU A 294 26.62 0.95 4.40
N SER A 295 26.67 0.90 5.74
CA SER A 295 27.53 1.78 6.54
C SER A 295 28.84 1.09 6.94
N ASP A 296 28.87 -0.25 7.04
CA ASP A 296 30.00 -0.99 7.65
C ASP A 296 30.18 -2.38 7.00
N LYS A 297 31.40 -2.94 7.11
CA LYS A 297 31.72 -4.32 6.69
C LYS A 297 30.93 -5.32 7.54
N TYR A 298 29.73 -5.69 7.09
CA TYR A 298 28.92 -6.69 7.78
C TYR A 298 29.50 -8.10 7.57
N GLY A 299 30.07 -8.68 8.62
CA GLY A 299 30.66 -10.03 8.61
C GLY A 299 29.75 -11.15 9.11
N GLY A 300 28.47 -10.87 9.37
CA GLY A 300 27.51 -11.86 9.87
C GLY A 300 26.89 -12.74 8.76
N SER A 301 25.96 -13.61 9.16
CA SER A 301 25.19 -14.43 8.21
C SER A 301 24.16 -13.56 7.45
N ILE A 302 23.88 -13.95 6.22
CA ILE A 302 23.02 -13.19 5.28
C ILE A 302 21.76 -14.00 4.91
N ASN A 303 21.08 -14.53 5.92
CA ASN A 303 19.97 -15.45 5.73
C ASN A 303 18.72 -14.72 5.24
N VAL A 304 18.44 -13.54 5.78
CA VAL A 304 17.27 -12.73 5.41
C VAL A 304 17.43 -12.19 3.99
N LEU A 305 18.62 -11.69 3.63
CA LEU A 305 18.91 -11.24 2.28
C LEU A 305 18.72 -12.37 1.25
N LYS A 306 19.21 -13.58 1.56
CA LYS A 306 18.99 -14.77 0.72
C LYS A 306 17.51 -15.10 0.57
N ALA A 307 16.73 -14.98 1.64
CA ALA A 307 15.30 -15.26 1.64
C ALA A 307 14.52 -14.26 0.78
N ILE A 308 14.70 -12.95 1.00
CA ILE A 308 13.97 -11.90 0.27
C ILE A 308 14.35 -11.83 -1.21
N THR A 309 15.57 -12.26 -1.57
CA THR A 309 16.02 -12.36 -2.97
C THR A 309 15.81 -13.75 -3.56
N GLY A 310 15.35 -14.72 -2.76
CA GLY A 310 15.15 -16.12 -3.14
C GLY A 310 13.69 -16.53 -3.31
N GLN A 311 12.74 -15.65 -3.00
CA GLN A 311 11.31 -15.94 -2.86
C GLN A 311 10.99 -16.89 -1.68
N ASP A 312 11.81 -16.87 -0.64
CA ASP A 312 11.52 -17.63 0.57
C ASP A 312 10.61 -16.81 1.51
N HIS A 313 9.85 -17.51 2.35
CA HIS A 313 9.03 -16.88 3.36
C HIS A 313 9.89 -16.21 4.44
N ILE A 314 9.62 -14.93 4.70
CA ILE A 314 10.17 -14.17 5.82
C ILE A 314 9.08 -13.85 6.84
N ARG A 315 9.48 -13.68 8.10
CA ARG A 315 8.54 -13.44 9.20
C ARG A 315 7.96 -12.03 9.16
N LEU A 316 6.68 -11.92 9.49
CA LEU A 316 5.97 -10.66 9.70
C LEU A 316 5.79 -10.43 11.20
N GLU A 317 6.90 -10.16 11.91
CA GLU A 317 6.87 -9.86 13.34
C GLU A 317 6.80 -8.35 13.55
N ARG A 318 5.76 -7.85 14.22
CA ARG A 318 5.62 -6.44 14.59
C ARG A 318 5.75 -6.26 16.09
N LYS A 319 6.39 -5.18 16.52
CA LYS A 319 6.58 -4.88 17.94
C LYS A 319 5.21 -4.75 18.63
N HIS A 320 5.05 -5.36 19.79
CA HIS A 320 3.81 -5.34 20.58
C HIS A 320 2.58 -5.98 19.91
N GLN A 321 2.76 -6.75 18.83
CA GLN A 321 1.68 -7.52 18.22
C GLN A 321 2.03 -9.01 18.32
N GLN A 322 1.11 -9.78 18.89
CA GLN A 322 1.22 -11.23 18.94
C GLN A 322 0.74 -11.80 17.59
N GLN A 323 1.51 -11.53 16.53
CA GLN A 323 1.25 -12.03 15.19
C GLN A 323 2.39 -12.97 14.77
N SER A 324 2.01 -14.12 14.21
CA SER A 324 2.89 -15.16 13.69
C SER A 324 2.63 -15.33 12.19
N GLY A 325 2.85 -14.26 11.42
CA GLY A 325 2.68 -14.27 9.96
C GLY A 325 3.99 -14.52 9.22
N SER A 326 3.91 -14.99 7.98
CA SER A 326 5.05 -14.97 7.05
C SER A 326 4.60 -14.55 5.66
N PHE A 327 5.51 -14.01 4.87
CA PHE A 327 5.22 -13.57 3.50
C PHE A 327 6.46 -13.70 2.61
N ILE A 328 6.24 -13.74 1.30
CA ILE A 328 7.30 -13.63 0.30
C ILE A 328 7.41 -12.16 -0.11
N PHE A 329 8.62 -11.60 -0.08
CA PHE A 329 8.85 -10.24 -0.54
C PHE A 329 8.55 -10.13 -2.05
N PRO A 330 7.57 -9.30 -2.47
CA PRO A 330 7.02 -9.34 -3.82
C PRO A 330 7.80 -8.45 -4.81
N SER A 331 9.03 -8.06 -4.49
CA SER A 331 9.82 -7.16 -5.34
C SER A 331 11.33 -7.37 -5.19
N LEU A 332 12.11 -6.41 -5.68
CA LEU A 332 13.56 -6.50 -5.81
C LEU A 332 14.31 -5.69 -4.75
N VAL A 333 15.55 -6.09 -4.56
CA VAL A 333 16.50 -5.47 -3.63
C VAL A 333 17.57 -4.72 -4.43
N ILE A 334 17.93 -3.53 -3.97
CA ILE A 334 19.12 -2.82 -4.41
C ILE A 334 20.04 -2.60 -3.21
N MET A 335 21.33 -2.82 -3.42
CA MET A 335 22.37 -2.62 -2.42
C MET A 335 23.48 -1.76 -3.00
N ALA A 336 24.07 -0.87 -2.20
CA ALA A 336 25.26 -0.13 -2.60
C ALA A 336 26.38 -0.32 -1.57
N SER A 337 27.60 -0.56 -2.06
CA SER A 337 28.82 -0.67 -1.26
C SER A 337 29.98 0.12 -1.87
N ASN A 338 30.94 0.47 -1.02
CA ASN A 338 32.20 1.05 -1.49
C ASN A 338 33.26 -0.01 -1.82
N GLU A 339 33.28 -1.10 -1.05
CA GLU A 339 34.17 -2.24 -1.26
C GLU A 339 33.35 -3.47 -1.74
N SER A 340 34.03 -4.54 -2.13
CA SER A 340 33.33 -5.82 -2.32
C SER A 340 32.72 -6.27 -0.99
N LEU A 341 31.55 -6.89 -1.04
CA LEU A 341 30.90 -7.47 0.14
C LEU A 341 31.80 -8.55 0.73
N GLN A 342 32.27 -8.33 1.96
CA GLN A 342 33.06 -9.28 2.74
C GLN A 342 32.09 -10.18 3.53
N VAL A 343 31.38 -11.07 2.84
CA VAL A 343 30.45 -11.99 3.49
C VAL A 343 31.22 -13.23 3.92
N THR A 344 31.08 -13.63 5.18
CA THR A 344 31.69 -14.87 5.75
C THR A 344 31.15 -16.14 5.10
N ASP A 345 29.99 -16.04 4.47
CA ASP A 345 29.29 -17.11 3.79
C ASP A 345 29.65 -17.10 2.28
N HIS A 346 30.80 -17.71 1.93
CA HIS A 346 31.26 -17.94 0.54
C HIS A 346 30.38 -18.95 -0.23
N THR A 347 29.08 -18.97 0.04
CA THR A 347 28.15 -19.89 -0.63
C THR A 347 27.73 -19.35 -1.99
N SER A 348 27.75 -20.23 -2.99
CA SER A 348 27.25 -20.02 -4.36
C SER A 348 25.83 -19.42 -4.44
N GLY A 349 25.07 -19.53 -3.35
CA GLY A 349 23.70 -19.04 -3.23
C GLY A 349 23.55 -17.51 -3.33
N LEU A 350 24.43 -16.70 -2.74
CA LEU A 350 24.30 -15.24 -2.89
C LEU A 350 24.81 -14.76 -4.25
N ASP A 351 25.94 -15.33 -4.71
CA ASP A 351 26.58 -14.93 -5.96
C ASP A 351 25.66 -15.14 -7.16
N ARG A 352 24.90 -16.26 -7.21
CA ARG A 352 23.91 -16.48 -8.29
C ARG A 352 22.76 -15.47 -8.27
N ARG A 353 22.51 -14.79 -7.15
CA ARG A 353 21.45 -13.77 -6.99
C ARG A 353 21.97 -12.36 -7.22
N ARG A 354 23.28 -12.13 -7.06
CA ARG A 354 23.90 -10.81 -7.22
C ARG A 354 24.11 -10.46 -8.68
N ILE A 355 23.69 -9.26 -9.08
CA ILE A 355 24.18 -8.63 -10.30
C ILE A 355 24.90 -7.35 -9.90
N THR A 356 26.19 -7.25 -10.22
CA THR A 356 27.02 -6.11 -9.84
C THR A 356 27.15 -5.14 -11.02
N VAL A 357 26.83 -3.87 -10.79
CA VAL A 357 27.14 -2.76 -11.69
C VAL A 357 28.17 -1.87 -11.02
N ILE A 358 29.24 -1.57 -11.78
CA ILE A 358 30.35 -0.76 -11.31
C ILE A 358 30.11 0.71 -11.67
N PHE A 359 30.18 1.58 -10.66
CA PHE A 359 30.11 3.03 -10.77
C PHE A 359 31.47 3.60 -10.37
N ASP A 360 32.39 3.74 -11.33
CA ASP A 360 33.75 4.23 -11.08
C ASP A 360 33.95 5.72 -11.38
N ARG A 361 33.08 6.30 -12.23
CA ARG A 361 33.17 7.71 -12.61
C ARG A 361 32.80 8.61 -11.43
N ARG A 362 33.76 9.36 -10.91
CA ARG A 362 33.49 10.43 -9.93
C ARG A 362 33.00 11.68 -10.63
N ALA A 363 31.99 12.32 -10.06
CA ALA A 363 31.56 13.63 -10.53
C ALA A 363 32.67 14.67 -10.25
N THR A 364 33.00 15.49 -11.25
CA THR A 364 33.98 16.57 -11.08
C THR A 364 33.40 17.71 -10.24
N ASP A 365 34.25 18.59 -9.73
CA ASP A 365 33.78 19.71 -8.92
C ASP A 365 33.03 20.76 -9.77
N GLU A 366 33.41 20.92 -11.03
CA GLU A 366 32.69 21.75 -12.00
C GLU A 366 31.27 21.23 -12.21
N GLU A 367 31.09 19.91 -12.34
CA GLU A 367 29.78 19.28 -12.48
C GLU A 367 28.91 19.51 -11.24
N LYS A 368 29.48 19.31 -10.05
CA LYS A 368 28.78 19.56 -8.78
C LYS A 368 28.37 21.02 -8.65
N GLN A 369 29.24 21.95 -9.04
CA GLN A 369 28.92 23.39 -9.03
C GLN A 369 27.82 23.74 -10.04
N ALA A 370 27.88 23.18 -11.26
CA ALA A 370 26.87 23.39 -12.28
C ALA A 370 25.49 22.91 -11.81
N TRP A 371 25.41 21.69 -11.24
CA TRP A 371 24.18 21.17 -10.65
C TRP A 371 23.69 22.01 -9.47
N GLY A 372 24.61 22.50 -8.63
CA GLY A 372 24.29 23.38 -7.50
C GLY A 372 23.66 24.72 -7.93
N LYS A 373 24.20 25.34 -8.99
CA LYS A 373 23.64 26.57 -9.58
C LYS A 373 22.24 26.34 -10.15
N GLU A 374 22.06 25.27 -10.93
CA GLU A 374 20.75 24.92 -11.50
C GLU A 374 19.72 24.60 -10.40
N ARG A 375 20.13 23.93 -9.30
CA ARG A 375 19.25 23.68 -8.15
C ARG A 375 18.74 24.98 -7.53
N ARG A 376 19.63 25.94 -7.28
CA ARG A 376 19.26 27.25 -6.71
C ARG A 376 18.31 28.01 -7.64
N ARG A 377 18.60 28.04 -8.94
CA ARG A 377 17.77 28.70 -9.96
C ARG A 377 16.34 28.15 -9.99
N ARG A 378 16.17 26.85 -9.79
CA ARG A 378 14.85 26.20 -9.76
C ARG A 378 14.09 26.47 -8.46
N SER A 379 14.76 26.43 -7.32
CA SER A 379 14.14 26.77 -6.03
C SER A 379 13.66 28.22 -5.97
N SER A 380 14.34 29.14 -6.66
CA SER A 380 13.91 30.54 -6.78
C SER A 380 12.80 30.79 -7.81
N ALA A 381 12.51 29.83 -8.69
CA ALA A 381 11.45 29.93 -9.71
C ALA A 381 10.13 29.24 -9.29
N SER A 382 10.14 28.56 -8.14
CA SER A 382 8.99 27.89 -7.52
C SER A 382 8.40 28.65 -6.33
N LEU A 383 8.93 29.84 -6.04
CA LEU A 383 8.37 30.87 -5.15
C LEU A 383 7.74 31.94 -6.04
#